data_AF-A0A6N9B1K3-F1
#
_entry.id   AF-A0A6N9B1K3-F1
#
_cell.length_a   1.000
_cell.length_b   1.000
_cell.length_c   1.000
_cell.angle_alpha   90.00
_cell.angle_beta   90.00
_cell.angle_gamma   90.00
#
_symmetry.space_group_name_H-M   'P 1'
#
loop_
_entity.id
_entity.type
_entity.pdbx_description
1 polymer ?
#
loop_
_entity_poly.entity_id
_entity_poly.type
_entity_poly.pdbx_seq_one_letter_code
_entity_poly.pdbx_strand_id
1 'polypeptide(L)' 'MTVPPIGPLELAIILVIVLVIFGPRRLKNIGSEIGNSIKGFRNAMKEQDREDVEGTDESQPDKNSQQDPPKQTHA' A
#
# COMPACT_ATOMS: atom_id res chain seq x y z
N MET A 1 13.45 -1.87 -38.11
CA MET A 1 12.27 -1.18 -37.55
C MET A 1 12.25 -1.52 -36.06
N THR A 2 12.79 -0.62 -35.22
CA THR A 2 12.85 -0.80 -33.76
C THR A 2 11.79 0.10 -33.14
N VAL A 3 11.00 -0.45 -32.22
CA VAL A 3 10.17 0.39 -31.35
C VAL A 3 11.13 1.23 -30.49
N PRO A 4 10.90 2.55 -30.36
CA PRO A 4 11.69 3.37 -29.46
C PRO A 4 11.56 2.83 -28.03
N PRO A 5 12.62 2.94 -27.21
CA PRO A 5 12.58 2.49 -25.82
C PRO A 5 11.45 3.23 -25.11
N ILE A 6 10.53 2.46 -24.54
CA ILE A 6 9.36 2.97 -23.84
C ILE A 6 9.86 3.82 -22.68
N GLY A 7 9.68 5.14 -22.81
CA GLY A 7 10.11 6.09 -21.82
C GLY A 7 9.13 6.14 -20.64
N PRO A 8 9.53 6.80 -19.54
CA PRO A 8 8.62 7.09 -18.44
C PRO A 8 7.35 7.84 -18.88
N LEU A 9 7.43 8.59 -19.99
CA LEU A 9 6.33 9.36 -20.54
C LEU A 9 5.29 8.49 -21.28
N GLU A 10 5.70 7.48 -22.07
CA GLU A 10 4.75 6.53 -22.64
C GLU A 10 4.02 5.71 -21.56
N LEU A 11 4.73 5.28 -20.51
CA LEU A 11 4.12 4.60 -19.37
C LEU A 11 3.07 5.47 -18.67
N ALA A 12 3.34 6.78 -18.52
CA ALA A 12 2.38 7.71 -17.95
C ALA A 12 1.11 7.84 -18.80
N ILE A 13 1.24 7.88 -20.14
CA ILE A 13 0.08 7.94 -21.04
C ILE A 13 -0.78 6.68 -20.92
N ILE A 14 -0.16 5.49 -20.89
CA ILE A 14 -0.87 4.22 -20.70
C ILE A 14 -1.58 4.20 -19.35
N LEU A 15 -0.91 4.65 -18.29
CA LEU A 15 -1.48 4.75 -16.95
C LEU A 15 -2.72 5.64 -16.93
N VAL A 16 -2.69 6.79 -17.62
CA VAL A 16 -3.86 7.68 -17.74
C VAL A 16 -5.03 6.98 -18.44
N ILE A 17 -4.78 6.25 -19.53
CA ILE A 17 -5.85 5.51 -20.24
C ILE A 17 -6.47 4.46 -19.32
N VAL A 18 -5.66 3.69 -18.60
CA VAL A 18 -6.12 2.68 -17.63
C VAL A 18 -6.94 3.37 -16.52
N LEU A 19 -6.49 4.51 -16.01
CA LEU A 19 -7.22 5.28 -15.00
C LEU A 19 -8.57 5.80 -15.51
N VAL A 20 -8.69 6.13 -16.79
CA VAL A 20 -9.97 6.55 -17.38
C VAL A 20 -10.94 5.36 -17.48
N ILE A 21 -10.46 4.18 -17.88
CA ILE A 21 -11.30 2.97 -18.04
C ILE A 21 -11.73 2.42 -16.67
N PHE A 22 -10.78 2.23 -15.76
CA PHE A 22 -11.02 1.60 -14.46
C PHE A 22 -11.42 2.60 -13.37
N GLY A 23 -11.12 3.88 -13.56
CA GLY A 23 -11.27 4.92 -12.55
C GLY A 23 -10.15 4.91 -11.50
N PRO A 24 -9.70 6.08 -11.00
CA PRO A 24 -8.68 6.15 -9.96
C PRO A 24 -9.11 5.50 -8.64
N ARG A 25 -10.42 5.43 -8.37
CA ARG A 25 -10.97 4.84 -7.14
C ARG A 25 -10.73 3.33 -7.06
N ARG A 26 -10.89 2.60 -8.16
CA ARG A 26 -10.62 1.14 -8.18
C ARG A 26 -9.14 0.87 -7.99
N LEU A 27 -8.28 1.65 -8.66
CA LEU A 27 -6.83 1.52 -8.55
C LEU A 27 -6.33 1.84 -7.14
N LYS A 28 -6.90 2.86 -6.46
CA LYS A 28 -6.60 3.18 -5.06
C LYS A 28 -7.02 2.07 -4.09
N ASN A 29 -8.22 1.51 -4.26
CA ASN A 29 -8.71 0.45 -3.39
C ASN A 29 -7.83 -0.81 -3.50
N ILE A 30 -7.61 -1.30 -4.72
CA ILE A 30 -6.78 -2.48 -4.99
C ILE A 30 -5.31 -2.20 -4.61
N GLY A 31 -4.80 -1.02 -4.93
CA GLY A 31 -3.44 -0.62 -4.60
C GLY A 31 -3.19 -0.50 -3.10
N SER A 32 -4.18 -0.09 -2.30
CA SER A 32 -4.06 -0.06 -0.84
C SER A 32 -4.01 -1.47 -0.24
N GLU A 33 -4.84 -2.38 -0.72
CA GLU A 33 -4.87 -3.78 -0.27
C GLU A 33 -3.56 -4.49 -0.62
N ILE A 34 -3.15 -4.43 -1.89
CA ILE A 34 -1.91 -5.02 -2.37
C ILE A 34 -0.70 -4.34 -1.72
N GLY A 35 -0.73 -3.02 -1.56
CA GLY A 35 0.36 -2.26 -0.95
C GLY A 35 0.62 -2.66 0.51
N ASN A 36 -0.44 -2.93 1.28
CA ASN A 36 -0.31 -3.43 2.65
C ASN A 36 0.31 -4.84 2.68
N SER A 37 -0.11 -5.73 1.77
CA SER A 37 0.48 -7.08 1.65
C SER A 37 1.96 -7.04 1.25
N ILE A 38 2.31 -6.22 0.25
CA ILE A 38 3.70 -6.04 -0.20
C ILE A 38 4.55 -5.38 0.89
N LYS A 39 3.99 -4.47 1.68
CA LYS A 39 4.68 -3.85 2.82
C LYS A 39 5.08 -4.90 3.86
N GLY A 40 4.15 -5.80 4.22
CA GLY A 40 4.45 -6.93 5.12
C GLY A 40 5.53 -7.85 4.55
N PHE A 41 5.44 -8.19 3.25
CA PHE A 41 6.45 -8.99 2.56
C PHE A 41 7.83 -8.32 2.58
N ARG A 42 7.92 -7.02 2.27
CA ARG A 42 9.17 -6.26 2.32
C ARG A 42 9.74 -6.19 3.73
N ASN A 43 8.89 -6.05 4.74
CA ASN A 43 9.32 -6.01 6.13
C ASN A 43 9.87 -7.37 6.56
N ALA A 44 9.20 -8.47 6.25
CA ALA A 44 9.68 -9.82 6.54
C ALA A 44 10.99 -10.15 5.82
N MET A 45 11.14 -9.75 4.55
CA MET A 45 12.41 -9.91 3.81
C MET A 45 13.54 -9.11 4.46
N LYS A 46 13.25 -7.89 4.92
CA LYS A 46 14.21 -7.07 5.66
C LYS A 46 14.53 -7.61 7.05
N GLU A 47 13.58 -8.26 7.71
CA GLU A 47 13.77 -8.92 9.00
C GLU A 47 14.65 -10.16 8.83
N GLN A 48 14.44 -10.97 7.79
CA GLN A 48 15.34 -12.08 7.45
C GLN A 48 16.77 -11.62 7.14
N ASP A 49 16.92 -10.51 6.39
CA ASP A 49 18.25 -9.91 6.16
C ASP A 49 18.89 -9.31 7.43
N ARG A 50 18.09 -9.06 8.48
CA ARG A 50 18.53 -8.49 9.78
C ARG A 50 18.61 -9.52 10.91
N GLU A 51 18.00 -10.68 10.78
CA GLU A 51 18.14 -11.79 11.74
C GLU A 51 19.57 -12.37 11.75
N ASP A 52 20.38 -12.03 10.74
CA ASP A 52 21.84 -12.22 10.77
C ASP A 52 22.59 -11.13 11.58
N VAL A 53 21.95 -10.02 11.98
CA VAL A 53 22.52 -8.88 12.73
C VAL A 53 21.47 -8.20 13.64
N GLU A 54 21.23 -8.76 14.83
CA GLU A 54 20.59 -8.15 16.03
C GLU A 54 19.13 -7.61 15.91
N GLY A 55 18.31 -7.99 16.91
CA GLY A 55 16.85 -7.87 16.85
C GLY A 55 16.21 -6.56 17.34
N THR A 56 14.91 -6.48 17.02
CA THR A 56 13.87 -5.56 17.52
C THR A 56 13.91 -4.13 16.97
N ASP A 57 12.87 -3.72 16.23
CA ASP A 57 11.82 -2.82 16.74
C ASP A 57 10.86 -2.30 15.63
N GLU A 58 9.63 -2.04 16.05
CA GLU A 58 8.58 -1.23 15.41
C GLU A 58 7.73 -1.84 14.29
N SER A 59 6.66 -2.53 14.69
CA SER A 59 5.43 -2.64 13.90
C SER A 59 4.24 -2.09 14.70
N GLN A 60 3.87 -0.82 14.44
CA GLN A 60 2.49 -0.33 14.28
C GLN A 60 2.47 1.17 13.94
N PRO A 61 1.56 1.61 13.06
CA PRO A 61 0.43 2.35 13.64
C PRO A 61 -0.90 1.79 13.14
N ASP A 62 -1.65 1.27 14.10
CA ASP A 62 -3.09 1.10 14.02
C ASP A 62 -3.72 2.49 13.92
N LYS A 63 -4.30 2.81 12.75
CA LYS A 63 -5.15 3.98 12.56
C LYS A 63 -6.60 3.52 12.41
N ASN A 64 -7.18 3.02 13.50
CA ASN A 64 -8.63 3.04 13.67
C ASN A 64 -9.02 3.88 14.88
N SER A 65 -9.10 5.20 14.68
CA SER A 65 -9.70 6.14 15.64
C SER A 65 -11.04 6.65 15.10
N GLN A 66 -12.10 5.97 15.53
CA GLN A 66 -13.48 6.47 15.62
C GLN A 66 -14.16 5.55 16.66
N GLN A 67 -13.94 5.72 17.96
CA GLN A 67 -14.66 6.66 18.83
C GLN A 67 -16.15 6.82 18.49
N ASP A 68 -16.97 5.92 19.05
CA ASP A 68 -18.26 6.27 19.63
C ASP A 68 -18.32 5.61 21.03
N PRO A 69 -18.35 6.38 22.14
CA PRO A 69 -18.41 5.82 23.48
C PRO A 69 -19.81 5.27 23.81
N PRO A 70 -19.91 4.15 24.55
CA PRO A 70 -21.20 3.66 25.03
C PRO A 70 -21.71 4.60 26.13
N LYS A 71 -22.79 5.34 25.86
CA LYS A 71 -23.55 6.00 26.92
C LYS A 71 -24.30 4.93 27.73
N GLN A 72 -23.64 4.40 28.76
CA GLN A 72 -24.32 3.84 29.90
C GLN A 72 -24.59 4.97 30.91
N THR A 73 -25.86 5.20 31.21
CA THR A 73 -26.27 5.75 32.50
C THR A 73 -27.56 5.06 32.89
N HIS A 74 -27.41 4.12 33.82
CA HIS A 74 -28.44 3.70 34.75
C HIS A 74 -28.78 4.89 35.66
N ALA A 75 -30.06 5.25 35.74
CA ALA A 75 -30.76 5.73 36.93
C ALA A 75 -32.27 5.76 36.64
#